data_AF-A0A225UYW1-F1
#
_entry.id   AF-A0A225UYW1-F1
#
_cell.length_a   1.000
_cell.length_b   1.000
_cell.length_c   1.000
_cell.angle_alpha   90.00
_cell.angle_beta   90.00
_cell.angle_gamma   90.00
#
_symmetry.space_group_name_H-M   'P 1'
#
loop_
_entity.id
_entity.type
_entity.pdbx_description
1 polymer ?
#
loop_
_entity_poly.entity_id
_entity_poly.type
_entity_poly.pdbx_seq_one_letter_code
_entity_poly.pdbx_strand_id
1 'polypeptide(L)'
;MCLEQGQYVQHALVKAETKEHLRLAITCFQENNPFWTKVKVFVTDKAFHEKAVLAEAFPESRQLLCLFHVVTWLEKQAAKLSTGTALEKEKLKAALSALMYSTSQRHYDEGKHYLLKLLENNEDHELYRFFMVNWDARKEEWALFERGNVPHLGNHTNNRLESKWGKIKQIVGRSDSIDELISTLILLQELSEDEYLREYHRVGSCPQQDQHAELRALEMNLSPFAYSIVSGEFKYAISGVQTTLFKQTKSGRTGTEHSVNIKQTMLLPCRHIIFSRMENICGNLLPPYDVIASRWMRDCPVNDIALGDVGEGGMNLQTNHGESDKTKGVTKR
;
A
#
# COMPACT_ATOMS: atom_id res chain seq x y z
N MET A 1 9.01 4.99 14.80
CA MET A 1 9.37 3.86 13.93
C MET A 1 9.01 4.25 12.51
N CYS A 2 9.95 4.81 11.73
CA CYS A 2 9.63 5.65 10.56
C CYS A 2 9.66 4.96 9.18
N LEU A 3 9.98 3.65 9.10
CA LEU A 3 10.03 2.91 7.82
C LEU A 3 8.64 2.68 7.17
N GLU A 4 7.56 3.09 7.84
CA GLU A 4 6.16 3.04 7.39
C GLU A 4 5.65 4.35 6.77
N GLN A 5 6.25 5.50 7.11
CA GLN A 5 5.53 6.77 7.00
C GLN A 5 5.56 7.40 5.61
N GLY A 6 6.31 6.84 4.67
CA GLY A 6 6.51 7.43 3.34
C GLY A 6 7.10 8.84 3.42
N GLN A 7 7.48 9.39 2.28
CA GLN A 7 7.97 10.77 2.19
C GLN A 7 7.17 11.51 1.13
N TYR A 8 7.06 12.82 1.27
CA TYR A 8 6.58 13.65 0.18
C TYR A 8 7.65 13.69 -0.91
N VAL A 9 7.22 13.41 -2.14
CA VAL A 9 8.06 13.44 -3.33
C VAL A 9 7.75 14.65 -4.22
N GLN A 10 6.61 15.28 -3.99
CA GLN A 10 6.19 16.51 -4.67
C GLN A 10 5.03 17.18 -3.93
N HIS A 11 5.08 18.51 -3.86
CA HIS A 11 3.91 19.37 -3.63
C HIS A 11 3.59 20.10 -4.92
N ALA A 12 2.35 19.99 -5.41
CA ALA A 12 1.90 20.67 -6.62
C ALA A 12 0.82 21.71 -6.29
N LEU A 13 1.11 22.98 -6.55
CA LEU A 13 0.13 24.06 -6.46
C LEU A 13 -0.45 24.30 -7.86
N VAL A 14 -1.66 23.80 -8.10
CA VAL A 14 -2.34 23.92 -9.40
C VAL A 14 -3.43 24.99 -9.34
N LYS A 15 -3.48 25.85 -10.37
CA LYS A 15 -4.51 26.90 -10.49
C LYS A 15 -5.92 26.31 -10.61
N ALA A 16 -6.06 25.18 -11.31
CA ALA A 16 -7.30 24.44 -11.46
C ALA A 16 -6.99 22.98 -11.78
N GLU A 17 -7.87 22.06 -11.37
CA GLU A 17 -7.76 20.62 -11.62
C GLU A 17 -8.18 20.23 -13.05
N THR A 18 -7.59 20.89 -14.05
CA THR A 18 -7.76 20.53 -15.46
C THR A 18 -6.75 19.46 -15.85
N LYS A 19 -7.06 18.67 -16.89
CA LYS A 19 -6.10 17.68 -17.41
C LYS A 19 -4.75 18.30 -17.79
N GLU A 20 -4.76 19.50 -18.35
CA GLU A 20 -3.55 20.22 -18.76
C GLU A 20 -2.64 20.56 -17.57
N HIS A 21 -3.18 21.17 -16.51
CA HIS A 21 -2.39 21.50 -15.32
C HIS A 21 -1.90 20.24 -14.59
N LEU A 22 -2.70 19.18 -14.58
CA LEU A 22 -2.30 17.90 -13.99
C LEU A 22 -1.16 17.25 -14.79
N ARG A 23 -1.20 17.30 -16.13
CA ARG A 23 -0.08 16.82 -16.96
C ARG A 23 1.21 17.60 -16.70
N LEU A 24 1.11 18.91 -16.52
CA LEU A 24 2.27 19.73 -16.14
C LEU A 24 2.83 19.29 -14.79
N ALA A 25 1.98 19.08 -13.78
CA ALA A 25 2.42 18.60 -12.47
C ALA A 25 3.11 17.23 -12.56
N ILE A 26 2.61 16.31 -13.39
CA ILE A 26 3.24 15.00 -13.64
C ILE A 26 4.56 15.13 -14.42
N THR A 27 4.65 16.06 -15.36
CA THR A 27 5.89 16.31 -16.10
C THR A 27 6.98 16.79 -15.15
N CYS A 28 6.67 17.77 -14.29
CA CYS A 28 7.59 18.21 -13.25
C CYS A 28 7.96 17.07 -12.28
N PHE A 29 7.01 16.18 -11.95
CA PHE A 29 7.31 14.99 -11.15
C PHE A 29 8.39 14.13 -11.81
N GLN A 30 8.20 13.78 -13.08
CA GLN A 30 9.11 12.91 -13.83
C GLN A 30 10.49 13.53 -14.02
N GLU A 31 10.56 14.85 -14.24
CA GLU A 31 11.81 15.59 -14.38
C GLU A 31 12.63 15.62 -13.09
N ASN A 32 11.97 15.68 -11.93
CA ASN A 32 12.63 15.82 -10.63
C ASN A 32 12.76 14.50 -9.85
N ASN A 33 12.19 13.40 -10.34
CA ASN A 33 12.22 12.10 -9.66
C ASN A 33 12.75 11.01 -10.60
N PRO A 34 14.07 10.74 -10.66
CA PRO A 34 14.69 9.80 -11.60
C PRO A 34 14.08 8.39 -11.59
N PHE A 35 13.50 7.99 -10.47
CA PHE A 35 12.92 6.66 -10.26
C PHE A 35 11.41 6.59 -10.52
N TRP A 36 10.81 7.61 -11.14
CA TRP A 36 9.37 7.66 -11.44
C TRP A 36 8.87 6.44 -12.22
N THR A 37 9.71 5.84 -13.07
CA THR A 37 9.38 4.63 -13.86
C THR A 37 9.15 3.39 -12.99
N LYS A 38 9.56 3.42 -11.71
CA LYS A 38 9.39 2.32 -10.76
C LYS A 38 8.07 2.38 -10.00
N VAL A 39 7.29 3.45 -10.14
CA VAL A 39 5.98 3.56 -9.48
C VAL A 39 5.08 2.40 -9.94
N LYS A 40 4.63 1.57 -8.98
CA LYS A 40 3.79 0.39 -9.28
C LYS A 40 2.31 0.62 -9.04
N VAL A 41 1.96 1.54 -8.15
CA VAL A 41 0.58 1.74 -7.73
C VAL A 41 0.33 3.19 -7.33
N PHE A 42 -0.80 3.73 -7.76
CA PHE A 42 -1.38 4.98 -7.29
C PHE A 42 -2.63 4.70 -6.47
N VAL A 43 -2.79 5.39 -5.35
CA VAL A 43 -4.02 5.38 -4.55
C VAL A 43 -4.60 6.79 -4.58
N THR A 44 -5.67 6.97 -5.33
CA THR A 44 -6.29 8.27 -5.59
C THR A 44 -7.72 8.31 -5.06
N ASP A 45 -8.32 9.49 -4.98
CA ASP A 45 -9.77 9.58 -4.79
C ASP A 45 -10.51 9.29 -6.13
N LYS A 46 -11.80 9.57 -6.20
CA LYS A 46 -12.61 9.38 -7.42
C LYS A 46 -12.58 10.62 -8.32
N ALA A 47 -11.41 11.14 -8.68
CA ALA A 47 -11.24 12.23 -9.65
C ALA A 47 -11.03 11.73 -11.09
N PHE A 48 -11.97 12.06 -11.98
CA PHE A 48 -11.93 11.59 -13.38
C PHE A 48 -10.75 12.14 -14.20
N HIS A 49 -10.36 13.40 -13.97
CA HIS A 49 -9.26 14.02 -14.71
C HIS A 49 -7.90 13.46 -14.28
N GLU A 50 -7.66 13.35 -12.97
CA GLU A 50 -6.45 12.76 -12.41
C GLU A 50 -6.25 11.34 -12.91
N LYS A 51 -7.27 10.49 -12.82
CA LYS A 51 -7.21 9.09 -13.27
C LYS A 51 -6.79 8.96 -14.73
N ALA A 52 -7.35 9.79 -15.61
CA ALA A 52 -7.02 9.78 -17.03
C ALA A 52 -5.57 10.20 -17.27
N VAL A 53 -5.11 11.27 -16.61
CA VAL A 53 -3.73 11.76 -16.75
C VAL A 53 -2.72 10.75 -16.21
N LEU A 54 -3.01 10.11 -15.08
CA LEU A 54 -2.16 9.05 -14.54
C LEU A 54 -2.11 7.82 -15.45
N ALA A 55 -3.23 7.44 -16.09
CA ALA A 55 -3.25 6.33 -17.04
C ALA A 55 -2.41 6.63 -18.29
N GLU A 56 -2.44 7.88 -18.76
CA GLU A 56 -1.63 8.34 -19.89
C GLU A 56 -0.13 8.34 -19.54
N ALA A 57 0.25 8.83 -18.36
CA ALA A 57 1.65 8.99 -17.96
C ALA A 57 2.30 7.72 -17.38
N PHE A 58 1.50 6.83 -16.77
CA PHE A 58 1.98 5.62 -16.07
C PHE A 58 1.13 4.39 -16.45
N PRO A 59 1.21 3.92 -17.71
CA PRO A 59 0.34 2.85 -18.21
C PRO A 59 0.54 1.50 -17.49
N GLU A 60 1.75 1.25 -16.99
CA GLU A 60 2.09 0.01 -16.28
C GLU A 60 1.76 0.06 -14.77
N SER A 61 1.38 1.22 -14.25
CA SER A 61 1.06 1.39 -12.84
C SER A 61 -0.41 1.10 -12.57
N ARG A 62 -0.67 0.38 -11.49
CA ARG A 62 -2.04 0.10 -11.05
C ARG A 62 -2.66 1.34 -10.41
N GLN A 63 -3.90 1.64 -10.78
CA GLN A 63 -4.68 2.69 -10.11
C GLN A 63 -5.71 2.07 -9.19
N LEU A 64 -5.66 2.45 -7.92
CA LEU A 64 -6.58 2.05 -6.88
C LEU A 64 -7.30 3.28 -6.33
N LEU A 65 -8.54 3.11 -5.92
CA LEU A 65 -9.28 4.17 -5.23
C LEU A 65 -8.97 4.17 -3.72
N CYS A 66 -9.16 5.28 -3.04
CA CYS A 66 -9.12 5.31 -1.58
C CYS A 66 -10.37 4.59 -1.03
N LEU A 67 -10.18 3.54 -0.21
CA LEU A 67 -11.31 2.78 0.35
C LEU A 67 -12.26 3.67 1.17
N PHE A 68 -11.72 4.64 1.91
CA PHE A 68 -12.54 5.58 2.68
C PHE A 68 -13.47 6.42 1.79
N HIS A 69 -12.98 6.90 0.64
CA HIS A 69 -13.79 7.65 -0.31
C HIS A 69 -14.83 6.76 -0.98
N VAL A 70 -14.45 5.54 -1.33
CA VAL A 70 -15.36 4.57 -1.95
C VAL A 70 -16.53 4.25 -1.02
N VAL A 71 -16.25 3.86 0.23
CA VAL A 71 -17.32 3.50 1.18
C VAL A 71 -18.22 4.70 1.46
N THR A 72 -17.64 5.86 1.75
CA THR A 72 -18.40 7.10 2.01
C THR A 72 -19.30 7.45 0.83
N TRP A 73 -18.81 7.26 -0.39
CA TRP A 73 -19.56 7.56 -1.60
C TRP A 73 -20.70 6.55 -1.84
N LEU A 74 -20.42 5.25 -1.69
CA LEU A 74 -21.40 4.18 -1.85
C LEU A 74 -22.53 4.32 -0.82
N GLU A 75 -22.20 4.61 0.44
CA GLU A 75 -23.18 4.83 1.49
C GLU A 75 -24.07 6.07 1.21
N LYS A 76 -23.48 7.14 0.66
CA LYS A 76 -24.24 8.32 0.20
C LYS A 76 -25.21 7.97 -0.93
N GLN A 77 -24.83 7.10 -1.87
CA GLN A 77 -25.76 6.67 -2.92
C GLN A 77 -26.85 5.76 -2.39
N ALA A 78 -26.53 4.85 -1.47
CA ALA A 78 -27.57 4.07 -0.81
C ALA A 78 -28.60 5.00 -0.16
N ALA A 79 -28.15 6.05 0.55
CA ALA A 79 -29.07 7.01 1.16
C ALA A 79 -29.93 7.78 0.14
N LYS A 80 -29.36 8.12 -1.03
CA LYS A 80 -30.00 8.92 -2.08
C LYS A 80 -30.93 8.12 -2.99
N LEU A 81 -30.49 6.95 -3.44
CA LEU A 81 -31.12 6.15 -4.50
C LEU A 81 -32.02 5.04 -3.96
N SER A 82 -32.06 4.81 -2.64
CA SER A 82 -33.04 3.91 -2.05
C SER A 82 -34.22 4.68 -1.46
N THR A 83 -35.40 4.17 -1.76
CA THR A 83 -36.65 4.53 -1.10
C THR A 83 -36.86 3.55 0.04
N GLY A 84 -37.17 4.02 1.24
CA GLY A 84 -37.34 3.16 2.40
C GLY A 84 -37.11 3.86 3.74
N THR A 85 -37.34 3.11 4.80
CA THR A 85 -37.09 3.49 6.19
C THR A 85 -35.60 3.73 6.45
N ALA A 86 -35.28 4.47 7.51
CA ALA A 86 -33.89 4.67 7.94
C ALA A 86 -33.16 3.33 8.16
N LEU A 87 -33.85 2.33 8.72
CA LEU A 87 -33.27 1.01 8.97
C LEU A 87 -32.91 0.27 7.68
N GLU A 88 -33.74 0.34 6.65
CA GLU A 88 -33.45 -0.27 5.34
C GLU A 88 -32.26 0.41 4.68
N LYS A 89 -32.17 1.74 4.77
CA LYS A 89 -31.00 2.49 4.28
C LYS A 89 -29.71 2.07 4.96
N GLU A 90 -29.72 1.89 6.28
CA GLU A 90 -28.55 1.42 7.03
C GLU A 90 -28.15 -0.02 6.64
N LYS A 91 -29.12 -0.91 6.39
CA LYS A 91 -28.82 -2.26 5.87
C LYS A 91 -28.14 -2.22 4.50
N LEU A 92 -28.61 -1.35 3.59
CA LEU A 92 -28.00 -1.18 2.27
C LEU A 92 -26.59 -0.61 2.35
N LYS A 93 -26.37 0.39 3.20
CA LYS A 93 -25.02 0.93 3.50
C LYS A 93 -24.09 -0.17 3.98
N ALA A 94 -24.51 -0.92 5.01
CA ALA A 94 -23.71 -2.01 5.56
C ALA A 94 -23.39 -3.09 4.50
N ALA A 95 -24.34 -3.44 3.63
CA ALA A 95 -24.12 -4.39 2.54
C ALA A 95 -23.07 -3.89 1.53
N LEU A 96 -23.14 -2.62 1.11
CA LEU A 96 -22.14 -2.02 0.22
C LEU A 96 -20.75 -1.92 0.85
N SER A 97 -20.69 -1.59 2.15
CA SER A 97 -19.45 -1.56 2.90
C SER A 97 -18.83 -2.96 3.02
N ALA A 98 -19.65 -3.98 3.28
CA ALA A 98 -19.21 -5.39 3.30
C ALA A 98 -18.68 -5.87 1.94
N LEU A 99 -19.30 -5.43 0.83
CA LEU A 99 -18.80 -5.71 -0.52
C LEU A 99 -17.39 -5.16 -0.73
N MET A 100 -17.15 -3.93 -0.31
CA MET A 100 -15.81 -3.33 -0.42
C MET A 100 -14.77 -4.08 0.41
N TYR A 101 -15.10 -4.46 1.64
CA TYR A 101 -14.21 -5.19 2.55
C TYR A 101 -14.20 -6.71 2.33
N SER A 102 -14.83 -7.21 1.27
CA SER A 102 -14.82 -8.62 0.95
C SER A 102 -13.38 -9.11 0.75
N THR A 103 -13.07 -10.25 1.36
CA THR A 103 -11.73 -10.85 1.38
C THR A 103 -11.54 -11.92 0.31
N SER A 104 -12.60 -12.31 -0.40
CA SER A 104 -12.57 -13.28 -1.49
C SER A 104 -13.66 -12.98 -2.51
N GLN A 105 -13.48 -13.48 -3.74
CA GLN A 105 -14.50 -13.43 -4.80
C GLN A 105 -15.81 -14.09 -4.34
N ARG A 106 -15.71 -15.20 -3.61
CA ARG A 106 -16.88 -15.89 -3.03
C ARG A 106 -17.67 -14.97 -2.08
N HIS A 107 -17.02 -14.38 -1.08
CA HIS A 107 -17.69 -13.48 -0.15
C HIS A 107 -18.27 -12.25 -0.86
N TYR A 108 -17.59 -11.77 -1.89
CA TYR A 108 -18.09 -10.67 -2.72
C TYR A 108 -19.38 -11.06 -3.46
N ASP A 109 -19.41 -12.22 -4.11
CA ASP A 109 -20.60 -12.70 -4.83
C ASP A 109 -21.77 -12.98 -3.89
N GLU A 110 -21.51 -13.56 -2.71
CA GLU A 110 -22.50 -13.72 -1.64
C GLU A 110 -23.04 -12.36 -1.17
N GLY A 111 -22.15 -11.38 -0.98
CA GLY A 111 -22.51 -10.00 -0.63
C GLY A 111 -23.36 -9.31 -1.70
N LYS A 112 -23.09 -9.57 -2.99
CA LYS A 112 -23.88 -9.03 -4.10
C LYS A 112 -25.28 -9.61 -4.12
N HIS A 113 -25.37 -10.92 -3.90
CA HIS A 113 -26.64 -11.62 -3.80
C HIS A 113 -27.47 -11.09 -2.62
N TYR A 114 -26.81 -10.84 -1.48
CA TYR A 114 -27.44 -10.22 -0.32
C TYR A 114 -27.92 -8.78 -0.59
N LEU A 115 -27.11 -7.96 -1.26
CA LEU A 115 -27.50 -6.61 -1.67
C LEU A 115 -28.75 -6.63 -2.57
N LEU A 116 -28.78 -7.52 -3.57
CA LEU A 116 -29.93 -7.67 -4.46
C LEU A 116 -31.18 -8.15 -3.71
N LYS A 117 -31.02 -9.06 -2.74
CA LYS A 117 -32.11 -9.51 -1.87
C LYS A 117 -32.69 -8.38 -1.00
N LEU A 118 -31.85 -7.47 -0.50
CA LEU A 118 -32.32 -6.27 0.21
C LEU A 118 -33.13 -5.33 -0.68
N LEU A 119 -32.96 -5.42 -2.00
CA LEU A 119 -33.69 -4.67 -3.01
C LEU A 119 -34.81 -5.53 -3.63
N GLU A 120 -35.36 -6.47 -2.85
CA GLU A 120 -36.48 -7.35 -3.24
C GLU A 120 -36.22 -8.18 -4.51
N ASN A 121 -34.95 -8.50 -4.76
CA ASN A 121 -34.47 -9.16 -5.98
C ASN A 121 -34.78 -8.38 -7.28
N ASN A 122 -34.94 -7.05 -7.18
CA ASN A 122 -35.19 -6.20 -8.33
C ASN A 122 -33.87 -5.74 -8.98
N GLU A 123 -33.46 -6.41 -10.05
CA GLU A 123 -32.28 -6.04 -10.84
C GLU A 123 -32.41 -4.67 -11.51
N ASP A 124 -33.64 -4.19 -11.73
CA ASP A 124 -33.92 -2.88 -12.31
C ASP A 124 -33.90 -1.74 -11.30
N HIS A 125 -33.73 -2.05 -10.00
CA HIS A 125 -33.64 -1.03 -8.97
C HIS A 125 -32.48 -0.04 -9.27
N GLU A 126 -32.76 1.26 -9.20
CA GLU A 126 -31.83 2.33 -9.61
C GLU A 126 -30.45 2.19 -8.94
N LEU A 127 -30.43 1.98 -7.61
CA LEU A 127 -29.19 1.72 -6.86
C LEU A 127 -28.41 0.50 -7.39
N TYR A 128 -29.09 -0.61 -7.70
CA TYR A 128 -28.42 -1.84 -8.14
C TYR A 128 -27.83 -1.68 -9.54
N ARG A 129 -28.63 -1.19 -10.50
CA ARG A 129 -28.14 -0.86 -11.86
C ARG A 129 -26.96 0.11 -11.80
N PHE A 130 -27.08 1.15 -10.98
CA PHE A 130 -26.01 2.11 -10.79
C PHE A 130 -24.73 1.44 -10.26
N PHE A 131 -24.85 0.61 -9.22
CA PHE A 131 -23.72 -0.12 -8.63
C PHE A 131 -23.06 -1.05 -9.64
N MET A 132 -23.83 -1.85 -10.36
CA MET A 132 -23.30 -2.81 -11.35
C MET A 132 -22.51 -2.11 -12.46
N VAL A 133 -23.07 -1.03 -13.03
CA VAL A 133 -22.45 -0.29 -14.14
C VAL A 133 -21.21 0.49 -13.69
N ASN A 134 -21.25 1.13 -12.52
CA ASN A 134 -20.23 2.11 -12.13
C ASN A 134 -19.15 1.56 -11.19
N TRP A 135 -19.46 0.48 -10.46
CA TRP A 135 -18.61 -0.05 -9.39
C TRP A 135 -18.25 -1.51 -9.61
N ASP A 136 -19.20 -2.43 -9.76
CA ASP A 136 -18.89 -3.87 -9.98
C ASP A 136 -17.98 -4.07 -11.20
N ALA A 137 -18.25 -3.35 -12.30
CA ALA A 137 -17.42 -3.38 -13.52
C ALA A 137 -15.96 -2.91 -13.35
N ARG A 138 -15.62 -2.28 -12.22
CA ARG A 138 -14.25 -1.80 -11.90
C ARG A 138 -13.83 -2.22 -10.49
N LYS A 139 -14.36 -3.34 -9.99
CA LYS A 139 -14.09 -3.86 -8.64
C LYS A 139 -12.60 -4.01 -8.35
N GLU A 140 -11.78 -4.20 -9.36
CA GLU A 140 -10.34 -4.34 -9.20
C GLU A 140 -9.72 -3.08 -8.59
N GLU A 141 -10.34 -1.91 -8.79
CA GLU A 141 -9.83 -0.62 -8.30
C GLU A 141 -10.23 -0.36 -6.84
N TRP A 142 -11.22 -1.06 -6.29
CA TRP A 142 -11.83 -0.70 -5.00
C TRP A 142 -12.19 -1.85 -4.07
N ALA A 143 -12.47 -3.04 -4.56
CA ALA A 143 -12.71 -4.21 -3.71
C ALA A 143 -11.40 -4.66 -3.08
N LEU A 144 -11.40 -4.94 -1.77
CA LEU A 144 -10.19 -5.22 -1.02
C LEU A 144 -9.46 -6.47 -1.54
N PHE A 145 -10.20 -7.55 -1.85
CA PHE A 145 -9.61 -8.80 -2.31
C PHE A 145 -8.91 -8.71 -3.67
N GLU A 146 -9.32 -7.79 -4.54
CA GLU A 146 -8.72 -7.61 -5.88
C GLU A 146 -7.42 -6.80 -5.85
N ARG A 147 -7.06 -6.22 -4.70
CA ARG A 147 -5.83 -5.41 -4.53
C ARG A 147 -4.59 -6.24 -4.22
N GLY A 148 -4.74 -7.55 -4.06
CA GLY A 148 -3.69 -8.45 -3.58
C GLY A 148 -2.50 -8.63 -4.52
N ASN A 149 -2.57 -8.14 -5.75
CA ASN A 149 -1.57 -8.35 -6.79
C ASN A 149 -0.57 -7.19 -6.98
N VAL A 150 -0.66 -6.13 -6.16
CA VAL A 150 0.22 -4.95 -6.27
C VAL A 150 0.79 -4.52 -4.92
N PRO A 151 2.03 -3.97 -4.89
CA PRO A 151 2.70 -3.57 -3.66
C PRO A 151 2.16 -2.24 -3.14
N HIS A 152 0.95 -2.24 -2.59
CA HIS A 152 0.35 -1.05 -1.97
C HIS A 152 0.87 -0.77 -0.55
N LEU A 153 1.66 -1.69 0.03
CA LEU A 153 2.35 -1.53 1.32
C LEU A 153 1.41 -1.14 2.47
N GLY A 154 0.19 -1.65 2.47
CA GLY A 154 -0.85 -1.33 3.45
C GLY A 154 -1.56 0.01 3.22
N ASN A 155 -1.19 0.78 2.19
CA ASN A 155 -1.85 2.03 1.83
C ASN A 155 -3.17 1.73 1.10
N HIS A 156 -4.26 1.69 1.85
CA HIS A 156 -5.61 1.54 1.31
C HIS A 156 -6.40 2.86 1.28
N THR A 157 -5.91 3.88 1.97
CA THR A 157 -6.54 5.19 2.08
C THR A 157 -5.55 6.32 1.83
N ASN A 158 -6.05 7.49 1.43
CA ASN A 158 -5.30 8.74 1.32
C ASN A 158 -5.45 9.62 2.59
N ASN A 159 -6.10 9.13 3.65
CA ASN A 159 -6.41 9.90 4.88
C ASN A 159 -5.16 10.52 5.51
N ARG A 160 -4.00 9.88 5.37
CA ARG A 160 -2.72 10.44 5.83
C ARG A 160 -2.40 11.76 5.14
N LEU A 161 -2.59 11.82 3.82
CA LEU A 161 -2.40 13.06 3.04
C LEU A 161 -3.44 14.09 3.43
N GLU A 162 -4.72 13.69 3.53
CA GLU A 162 -5.81 14.61 3.87
C GLU A 162 -5.69 15.21 5.27
N SER A 163 -5.26 14.42 6.25
CA SER A 163 -5.00 14.91 7.61
C SER A 163 -3.88 15.95 7.62
N LYS A 164 -2.77 15.71 6.89
CA LYS A 164 -1.69 16.70 6.79
C LYS A 164 -2.14 17.96 6.04
N TRP A 165 -2.88 17.83 4.93
CA TRP A 165 -3.49 18.97 4.23
C TRP A 165 -4.48 19.74 5.11
N GLY A 166 -5.21 19.04 5.99
CA GLY A 166 -6.08 19.66 6.99
C GLY A 166 -5.30 20.56 7.97
N LYS A 167 -4.13 20.11 8.44
CA LYS A 167 -3.24 20.94 9.28
C LYS A 167 -2.72 22.16 8.53
N ILE A 168 -2.29 22.00 7.27
CA ILE A 168 -1.82 23.12 6.44
C ILE A 168 -2.93 24.19 6.30
N LYS A 169 -4.17 23.77 6.02
CA LYS A 169 -5.32 24.68 5.89
C LYS A 169 -5.72 25.38 7.19
N GLN A 170 -5.23 24.92 8.35
CA GLN A 170 -5.42 25.60 9.64
C GLN A 170 -4.36 26.68 9.88
N ILE A 171 -3.18 26.53 9.28
CA ILE A 171 -2.04 27.46 9.42
C ILE A 171 -2.11 28.54 8.36
N VAL A 172 -2.37 28.15 7.11
CA VAL A 172 -2.43 29.05 5.96
C VAL A 172 -3.89 29.34 5.61
N GLY A 173 -4.26 30.61 5.77
CA GLY A 173 -5.57 31.14 5.41
C GLY A 173 -5.72 31.44 3.92
N ARG A 174 -6.95 31.76 3.50
CA ARG A 174 -7.23 32.15 2.10
C ARG A 174 -6.66 33.53 1.72
N SER A 175 -6.36 34.36 2.72
CA SER A 175 -5.81 35.71 2.54
C SER A 175 -4.30 35.73 2.45
N ASP A 176 -3.64 34.62 2.80
CA ASP A 176 -2.20 34.53 2.87
C ASP A 176 -1.62 34.46 1.45
N SER A 177 -0.42 35.00 1.32
CA SER A 177 0.32 34.99 0.06
C SER A 177 0.77 33.57 -0.34
N ILE A 178 1.07 33.41 -1.62
CA ILE A 178 1.68 32.16 -2.11
C ILE A 178 3.03 31.92 -1.44
N ASP A 179 3.78 32.98 -1.13
CA ASP A 179 5.09 32.88 -0.46
C ASP A 179 4.95 32.33 0.97
N GLU A 180 3.92 32.74 1.72
CA GLU A 180 3.61 32.18 3.04
C GLU A 180 3.21 30.70 2.96
N LEU A 181 2.43 30.32 1.94
CA LEU A 181 2.09 28.92 1.68
C LEU A 181 3.33 28.09 1.35
N ILE A 182 4.19 28.56 0.44
CA ILE A 182 5.42 27.86 0.07
C ILE A 182 6.34 27.71 1.28
N SER A 183 6.54 28.78 2.05
CA SER A 183 7.37 28.75 3.26
C SER A 183 6.83 27.76 4.29
N THR A 184 5.51 27.69 4.46
CA THR A 184 4.87 26.73 5.35
C THR A 184 5.04 25.29 4.87
N LEU A 185 4.94 25.04 3.56
CA LEU A 185 5.16 23.72 2.98
C LEU A 185 6.60 23.26 3.17
N ILE A 186 7.59 24.15 2.95
CA ILE A 186 9.01 23.86 3.18
C ILE A 186 9.24 23.51 4.65
N LEU A 187 8.76 24.34 5.58
CA LEU A 187 8.90 24.09 7.02
C LEU A 187 8.30 22.74 7.43
N LEU A 188 7.12 22.40 6.93
CA LEU A 188 6.47 21.13 7.25
C LEU A 188 7.21 19.93 6.65
N GLN A 189 7.84 20.10 5.50
CA GLN A 189 8.72 19.10 4.91
C GLN A 189 9.94 18.87 5.81
N GLU A 190 10.66 19.93 6.15
CA GLU A 190 11.86 19.89 7.00
C GLU A 190 11.57 19.24 8.36
N LEU A 191 10.47 19.63 9.01
CA LEU A 191 10.04 19.00 10.29
C LEU A 191 9.74 17.51 10.14
N SER A 192 9.16 17.10 9.01
CA SER A 192 8.86 15.68 8.73
C SER A 192 10.13 14.88 8.46
N GLU A 193 11.12 15.48 7.80
CA GLU A 193 12.43 14.86 7.53
C GLU A 193 13.27 14.75 8.82
N ASP A 194 13.26 15.79 9.66
CA ASP A 194 13.91 15.77 10.98
C ASP A 194 13.31 14.71 11.93
N GLU A 195 11.99 14.56 11.94
CA GLU A 195 11.33 13.49 12.68
C GLU A 195 11.69 12.11 12.13
N TYR A 196 11.77 11.97 10.80
CA TYR A 196 12.20 10.75 10.15
C TYR A 196 13.63 10.38 10.54
N LEU A 197 14.59 11.30 10.39
CA LEU A 197 16.01 11.08 10.67
C LEU A 197 16.27 10.80 12.16
N ARG A 198 15.60 11.53 13.07
CA ARG A 198 15.70 11.25 14.51
C ARG A 198 15.29 9.81 14.83
N GLU A 199 14.28 9.29 14.15
CA GLU A 199 13.83 7.93 14.36
C GLU A 199 14.68 6.89 13.60
N TYR A 200 15.19 7.24 12.42
CA TYR A 200 16.13 6.39 11.67
C TYR A 200 17.42 6.16 12.48
N HIS A 201 18.01 7.23 13.03
CA HIS A 201 19.20 7.15 13.88
C HIS A 201 18.92 6.74 15.32
N ARG A 202 17.66 6.41 15.65
CA ARG A 202 17.31 6.00 17.01
C ARG A 202 17.90 4.62 17.30
N VAL A 203 19.05 4.63 17.98
CA VAL A 203 19.67 3.41 18.51
C VAL A 203 18.70 2.75 19.49
N GLY A 204 18.38 1.48 19.22
CA GLY A 204 17.28 0.77 19.87
C GLY A 204 17.51 0.50 21.36
N SER A 205 16.42 0.62 22.13
CA SER A 205 16.22 -0.15 23.35
C SER A 205 16.15 -1.64 23.01
N CYS A 206 16.85 -2.48 23.75
CA CYS A 206 16.89 -3.94 23.55
C CYS A 206 15.46 -4.53 23.53
N PRO A 207 15.02 -5.16 22.44
CA PRO A 207 13.72 -5.82 22.38
C PRO A 207 13.67 -7.04 23.32
N GLN A 208 12.47 -7.41 23.77
CA GLN A 208 12.26 -8.68 24.45
C GLN A 208 12.67 -9.81 23.50
N GLN A 209 13.78 -10.49 23.82
CA GLN A 209 14.31 -11.59 22.99
C GLN A 209 13.20 -12.61 22.70
N ASP A 210 12.73 -12.67 21.45
CA ASP A 210 11.76 -13.70 21.03
C ASP A 210 12.36 -15.09 21.32
N GLN A 211 11.53 -16.06 21.70
CA GLN A 211 12.01 -17.39 22.05
C GLN A 211 12.57 -18.14 20.82
N HIS A 212 12.10 -17.80 19.61
CA HIS A 212 12.55 -18.44 18.38
C HIS A 212 13.82 -17.81 17.81
N ALA A 213 14.86 -18.61 17.55
CA ALA A 213 16.16 -18.12 17.10
C ALA A 213 16.09 -17.31 15.79
N GLU A 214 15.33 -17.78 14.80
CA GLU A 214 15.18 -17.07 13.52
C GLU A 214 14.43 -15.73 13.68
N LEU A 215 13.47 -15.62 14.60
CA LEU A 215 12.74 -14.38 14.85
C LEU A 215 13.62 -13.36 15.57
N ARG A 216 14.45 -13.79 16.53
CA ARG A 216 15.43 -12.91 17.19
C ARG A 216 16.38 -12.26 16.19
N ALA A 217 16.90 -13.05 15.24
CA ALA A 217 17.78 -12.52 14.21
C ALA A 217 17.05 -11.50 13.32
N LEU A 218 15.80 -11.77 12.97
CA LEU A 218 14.96 -10.88 12.16
C LEU A 218 14.63 -9.56 12.87
N GLU A 219 14.35 -9.60 14.18
CA GLU A 219 13.93 -8.45 14.98
C GLU A 219 14.99 -7.31 15.00
N MET A 220 16.27 -7.68 14.99
CA MET A 220 17.38 -6.72 14.93
C MET A 220 17.47 -6.01 13.57
N ASN A 221 17.05 -6.68 12.50
CA ASN A 221 17.28 -6.23 11.13
C ASN A 221 16.06 -5.56 10.50
N LEU A 222 14.84 -5.88 10.96
CA LEU A 222 13.61 -5.30 10.42
C LEU A 222 13.07 -4.13 11.25
N SER A 223 12.37 -3.22 10.58
CA SER A 223 11.47 -2.30 11.26
C SER A 223 10.52 -3.07 12.17
N PRO A 224 10.24 -2.61 13.40
CA PRO A 224 9.36 -3.38 14.29
C PRO A 224 7.94 -3.61 13.72
N PHE A 225 7.45 -2.77 12.82
CA PHE A 225 6.24 -3.04 12.05
C PHE A 225 6.38 -4.20 11.08
N ALA A 226 7.41 -4.21 10.22
CA ALA A 226 7.64 -5.33 9.31
C ALA A 226 7.88 -6.63 10.10
N TYR A 227 8.61 -6.55 11.21
CA TYR A 227 8.79 -7.66 12.15
C TYR A 227 7.46 -8.17 12.71
N SER A 228 6.55 -7.29 13.15
CA SER A 228 5.23 -7.70 13.67
C SER A 228 4.41 -8.50 12.65
N ILE A 229 4.50 -8.13 11.36
CA ILE A 229 3.82 -8.84 10.27
C ILE A 229 4.48 -10.20 10.06
N VAL A 230 5.79 -10.24 9.85
CA VAL A 230 6.51 -11.48 9.52
C VAL A 230 6.47 -12.46 10.70
N SER A 231 6.61 -11.99 11.93
CA SER A 231 6.49 -12.82 13.13
C SER A 231 5.09 -13.40 13.30
N GLY A 232 4.04 -12.64 12.97
CA GLY A 232 2.66 -13.15 12.93
C GLY A 232 2.48 -14.26 11.89
N GLU A 233 2.97 -14.04 10.66
CA GLU A 233 2.93 -15.04 9.59
C GLU A 233 3.73 -16.31 9.95
N PHE A 234 4.88 -16.14 10.60
CA PHE A 234 5.74 -17.24 11.06
C PHE A 234 5.08 -18.06 12.16
N LYS A 235 4.61 -17.40 13.23
CA LYS A 235 3.92 -18.05 14.35
C LYS A 235 2.67 -18.78 13.88
N TYR A 236 1.94 -18.21 12.92
CA TYR A 236 0.82 -18.88 12.29
C TYR A 236 1.26 -20.15 11.55
N ALA A 237 2.31 -20.07 10.72
CA ALA A 237 2.76 -21.20 9.92
C ALA A 237 3.22 -22.40 10.79
N ILE A 238 3.95 -22.14 11.87
CA ILE A 238 4.46 -23.20 12.76
C ILE A 238 3.42 -23.73 13.75
N SER A 239 2.29 -23.04 13.95
CA SER A 239 1.27 -23.43 14.94
C SER A 239 0.54 -24.74 14.62
N GLY A 240 0.85 -25.37 13.50
CA GLY A 240 0.30 -26.69 13.16
C GLY A 240 -1.18 -26.65 12.77
N VAL A 241 -1.75 -25.48 12.47
CA VAL A 241 -3.04 -25.36 11.78
C VAL A 241 -2.84 -25.83 10.32
N GLN A 242 -2.66 -27.14 10.15
CA GLN A 242 -2.43 -27.78 8.87
C GLN A 242 -3.74 -28.32 8.26
N THR A 243 -3.77 -28.30 6.92
CA THR A 243 -4.32 -29.36 6.06
C THR A 243 -5.82 -29.43 5.73
N THR A 244 -6.49 -28.31 5.49
CA THR A 244 -7.63 -28.29 4.52
C THR A 244 -7.68 -27.08 3.60
N LEU A 245 -7.04 -25.95 3.95
CA LEU A 245 -7.09 -24.71 3.15
C LEU A 245 -5.89 -24.47 2.21
N PHE A 246 -4.85 -25.31 2.26
CA PHE A 246 -3.53 -24.95 1.71
C PHE A 246 -3.16 -25.50 0.31
N LYS A 247 -4.06 -26.19 -0.39
CA LYS A 247 -3.96 -26.37 -1.87
C LYS A 247 -4.60 -25.17 -2.59
N GLN A 248 -4.16 -23.94 -2.31
CA GLN A 248 -4.80 -22.76 -2.90
C GLN A 248 -3.78 -21.74 -3.42
N THR A 249 -3.11 -22.14 -4.49
CA THR A 249 -2.57 -21.22 -5.50
C THR A 249 -3.50 -21.26 -6.71
N LYS A 250 -4.10 -20.12 -7.12
CA LYS A 250 -4.55 -19.93 -8.51
C LYS A 250 -4.27 -18.54 -9.10
N SER A 251 -3.32 -18.59 -10.04
CA SER A 251 -3.11 -17.87 -11.31
C SER A 251 -3.08 -16.33 -11.37
N GLY A 252 -1.93 -15.83 -11.85
CA GLY A 252 -1.64 -14.43 -12.19
C GLY A 252 -2.24 -13.92 -13.50
N ARG A 253 -3.42 -14.38 -13.91
CA ARG A 253 -4.23 -13.71 -14.95
C ARG A 253 -5.74 -13.84 -14.69
N THR A 254 -6.24 -14.91 -14.07
CA THR A 254 -7.67 -15.16 -13.76
C THR A 254 -7.82 -16.46 -12.94
N GLY A 255 -8.55 -16.51 -11.81
CA GLY A 255 -9.12 -17.78 -11.30
C GLY A 255 -9.05 -18.19 -9.81
N THR A 256 -8.83 -17.24 -8.90
CA THR A 256 -9.27 -17.10 -7.47
C THR A 256 -9.12 -18.22 -6.42
N GLU A 257 -8.41 -17.89 -5.31
CA GLU A 257 -8.89 -17.69 -3.91
C GLU A 257 -7.74 -16.99 -3.12
N HIS A 258 -8.01 -15.91 -2.37
CA HIS A 258 -6.95 -15.08 -1.75
C HIS A 258 -7.09 -14.93 -0.23
N SER A 259 -6.05 -15.35 0.49
CA SER A 259 -5.63 -14.65 1.71
C SER A 259 -4.59 -13.61 1.30
N VAL A 260 -4.59 -12.43 1.93
CA VAL A 260 -3.73 -11.28 1.56
C VAL A 260 -2.32 -11.77 1.21
N ASN A 261 -1.90 -11.58 -0.05
CA ASN A 261 -0.57 -12.01 -0.48
C ASN A 261 0.47 -11.02 0.05
N ILE A 262 0.84 -11.15 1.32
CA ILE A 262 1.79 -10.29 2.02
C ILE A 262 3.10 -10.13 1.22
N LYS A 263 3.52 -11.16 0.47
CA LYS A 263 4.68 -11.08 -0.43
C LYS A 263 4.48 -10.07 -1.55
N GLN A 264 3.30 -10.01 -2.16
CA GLN A 264 3.02 -9.08 -3.25
C GLN A 264 2.64 -7.69 -2.73
N THR A 265 1.83 -7.62 -1.66
CA THR A 265 1.29 -6.35 -1.18
C THR A 265 2.24 -5.60 -0.26
N MET A 266 2.98 -6.31 0.59
CA MET A 266 3.92 -5.72 1.55
C MET A 266 5.38 -5.95 1.16
N LEU A 267 5.68 -6.80 0.18
CA LEU A 267 7.07 -7.20 -0.16
C LEU A 267 7.78 -7.87 1.03
N LEU A 268 7.03 -8.61 1.85
CA LEU A 268 7.51 -9.32 3.04
C LEU A 268 7.28 -10.83 2.92
N PRO A 269 8.07 -11.67 3.61
CA PRO A 269 7.81 -13.10 3.70
C PRO A 269 6.40 -13.38 4.24
N CYS A 270 5.66 -14.24 3.52
CA CYS A 270 4.32 -14.67 3.93
C CYS A 270 4.35 -16.13 4.41
N ARG A 271 3.30 -16.54 5.13
CA ARG A 271 3.16 -17.92 5.62
C ARG A 271 3.37 -18.98 4.54
N HIS A 272 2.97 -18.73 3.30
CA HIS A 272 3.14 -19.67 2.19
C HIS A 272 4.61 -19.98 1.88
N ILE A 273 5.48 -18.97 1.96
CA ILE A 273 6.93 -19.16 1.77
C ILE A 273 7.47 -20.03 2.92
N ILE A 274 7.05 -19.74 4.15
CA ILE A 274 7.49 -20.44 5.36
C ILE A 274 7.05 -21.91 5.30
N PHE A 275 5.79 -22.18 4.97
CA PHE A 275 5.27 -23.53 4.75
C PHE A 275 6.02 -24.27 3.65
N SER A 276 6.24 -23.64 2.50
CA SER A 276 7.01 -24.25 1.41
C SER A 276 8.42 -24.66 1.87
N ARG A 277 9.06 -23.85 2.72
CA ARG A 277 10.38 -24.16 3.28
C ARG A 277 10.33 -25.28 4.32
N MET A 278 9.25 -25.38 5.11
CA MET A 278 9.01 -26.51 6.01
C MET A 278 8.87 -27.83 5.23
N GLU A 279 8.03 -27.85 4.19
CA GLU A 279 7.79 -29.04 3.34
C GLU A 279 9.06 -29.48 2.59
N ASN A 280 9.91 -28.52 2.20
CA ASN A 280 11.18 -28.79 1.54
C ASN A 280 12.35 -29.02 2.52
N ILE A 281 12.08 -29.14 3.84
CA ILE A 281 13.09 -29.44 4.87
C ILE A 281 14.28 -28.46 4.79
N CYS A 282 13.99 -27.18 4.59
CA CYS A 282 15.02 -26.14 4.59
C CYS A 282 15.57 -25.96 6.01
N GLY A 283 16.90 -25.75 6.13
CA GLY A 283 17.54 -25.55 7.44
C GLY A 283 17.04 -24.32 8.21
N ASN A 284 16.59 -23.28 7.49
CA ASN A 284 15.91 -22.10 8.04
C ASN A 284 14.53 -21.95 7.41
N LEU A 285 13.52 -21.66 8.21
CA LEU A 285 12.14 -21.50 7.75
C LEU A 285 11.86 -20.08 7.23
N LEU A 286 12.51 -19.06 7.77
CA LEU A 286 12.53 -17.73 7.17
C LEU A 286 13.43 -17.74 5.93
N PRO A 287 13.03 -17.02 4.86
CA PRO A 287 13.90 -16.85 3.71
C PRO A 287 15.05 -15.87 4.06
N PRO A 288 16.16 -15.86 3.29
CA PRO A 288 17.28 -15.00 3.59
C PRO A 288 16.93 -13.50 3.45
N TYR A 289 17.71 -12.61 4.08
CA TYR A 289 17.36 -11.19 4.14
C TYR A 289 17.39 -10.47 2.79
N ASP A 290 18.16 -10.99 1.83
CA ASP A 290 18.25 -10.47 0.47
C ASP A 290 16.91 -10.52 -0.28
N VAL A 291 15.96 -11.36 0.16
CA VAL A 291 14.59 -11.41 -0.39
C VAL A 291 13.61 -10.43 0.22
N ILE A 292 14.00 -9.72 1.28
CA ILE A 292 13.17 -8.72 1.94
C ILE A 292 13.47 -7.36 1.31
N ALA A 293 12.42 -6.63 0.92
CA ALA A 293 12.58 -5.30 0.37
C ALA A 293 13.33 -4.40 1.36
N SER A 294 14.41 -3.76 0.89
CA SER A 294 15.34 -2.98 1.72
C SER A 294 14.67 -1.82 2.46
N ARG A 295 13.51 -1.36 1.98
CA ARG A 295 12.67 -0.38 2.68
C ARG A 295 12.22 -0.81 4.09
N TRP A 296 12.20 -2.11 4.37
CA TRP A 296 11.81 -2.65 5.68
C TRP A 296 13.00 -2.90 6.59
N MET A 297 14.22 -2.80 6.07
CA MET A 297 15.45 -3.07 6.79
C MET A 297 15.87 -1.84 7.58
N ARG A 298 16.24 -2.03 8.86
CA ARG A 298 16.89 -1.00 9.67
C ARG A 298 18.26 -0.68 9.13
N ASP A 299 18.70 0.55 9.36
CA ASP A 299 20.04 1.04 9.03
C ASP A 299 20.45 0.79 7.57
N CYS A 300 19.48 0.56 6.69
CA CYS A 300 19.75 0.34 5.29
C CYS A 300 20.04 1.70 4.65
N PRO A 301 21.20 1.89 3.98
CA PRO A 301 21.59 3.19 3.44
C PRO A 301 20.56 3.79 2.47
N VAL A 302 19.77 2.96 1.77
CA VAL A 302 18.70 3.42 0.87
C VAL A 302 17.52 4.09 1.59
N ASN A 303 17.44 3.91 2.91
CA ASN A 303 16.44 4.54 3.77
C ASN A 303 17.03 5.79 4.47
N ASP A 304 18.32 6.09 4.31
CA ASP A 304 18.93 7.28 4.87
C ASP A 304 18.73 8.48 3.95
N ILE A 305 17.73 9.32 4.27
CA ILE A 305 17.40 10.50 3.49
C ILE A 305 18.43 11.63 3.64
N ALA A 306 19.43 11.51 4.51
CA ALA A 306 20.51 12.49 4.64
C ALA A 306 21.64 12.28 3.61
N LEU A 307 21.72 11.11 2.99
CA LEU A 307 22.83 10.71 2.10
C LEU A 307 22.57 10.98 0.60
N GLY A 308 21.41 11.56 0.24
CA GLY A 308 21.09 11.95 -1.14
C GLY A 308 19.59 11.96 -1.44
N ASP A 309 19.25 12.15 -2.72
CA ASP A 309 17.87 12.16 -3.21
C ASP A 309 17.11 10.88 -2.84
N VAL A 310 15.78 10.98 -2.72
CA VAL A 310 14.89 9.85 -2.44
C VAL A 310 15.12 8.74 -3.47
N GLY A 311 15.73 7.65 -3.01
CA GLY A 311 16.06 6.49 -3.83
C GLY A 311 14.83 5.74 -4.34
N GLU A 312 15.06 4.65 -5.08
CA GLU A 312 14.07 3.80 -5.75
C GLU A 312 12.98 3.16 -4.86
N GLY A 313 12.95 3.46 -3.56
CA GLY A 313 12.07 2.79 -2.62
C GLY A 313 12.31 1.30 -2.61
N GLY A 314 13.58 0.88 -2.53
CA GLY A 314 14.01 -0.45 -2.11
C GLY A 314 13.19 -1.65 -2.60
N MET A 315 12.87 -1.76 -3.89
CA MET A 315 12.31 -2.99 -4.47
C MET A 315 13.40 -3.99 -4.90
N ASN A 316 14.66 -3.57 -4.89
CA ASN A 316 15.78 -4.40 -5.33
C ASN A 316 16.17 -5.38 -4.22
N LEU A 317 16.15 -6.66 -4.56
CA LEU A 317 16.82 -7.73 -3.81
C LEU A 317 18.30 -7.36 -3.68
N GLN A 318 18.88 -7.50 -2.48
CA GLN A 318 20.30 -7.17 -2.30
C GLN A 318 21.15 -8.03 -3.24
N THR A 319 21.74 -7.42 -4.26
CA THR A 319 22.80 -8.07 -5.03
C THR A 319 24.08 -7.95 -4.22
N ASN A 320 24.50 -9.05 -3.60
CA ASN A 320 25.82 -9.12 -2.98
C ASN A 320 26.89 -8.88 -4.05
N HIS A 321 27.46 -7.68 -4.09
CA HIS A 321 28.78 -7.49 -4.68
C HIS A 321 29.80 -7.99 -3.66
N GLY A 322 30.20 -9.26 -3.81
CA GLY A 322 31.38 -9.76 -3.15
C GLY A 322 32.60 -9.05 -3.72
N GLU A 323 33.20 -8.15 -2.93
CA GLU A 323 34.57 -7.70 -3.14
C GLU A 323 35.50 -8.92 -3.07
N SER A 324 35.89 -9.45 -4.23
CA SER A 324 37.03 -10.33 -4.33
C SER A 324 38.29 -9.47 -4.36
N ASP A 325 38.85 -9.21 -3.17
CA ASP A 325 40.17 -8.63 -3.03
C ASP A 325 41.21 -9.64 -3.57
N LYS A 326 41.75 -9.37 -4.76
CA LYS A 326 42.91 -10.07 -5.34
C LYS A 326 44.05 -9.09 -5.52
N THR A 327 44.70 -8.73 -4.43
CA THR A 327 46.06 -8.18 -4.46
C THR A 327 47.07 -9.32 -4.66
N LYS A 328 47.43 -9.59 -5.93
CA LYS A 328 48.71 -10.26 -6.28
C LYS A 328 49.65 -9.22 -6.86
N GLY A 329 50.40 -8.55 -5.97
CA GLY A 329 51.60 -7.80 -6.34
C GLY A 329 52.74 -8.76 -6.64
N VAL A 330 53.12 -8.84 -7.91
CA VAL A 330 54.33 -9.51 -8.40
C VAL A 330 55.50 -8.54 -8.22
N THR A 331 56.42 -8.83 -7.30
CA THR A 331 57.70 -8.12 -7.22
C THR A 331 58.69 -8.81 -8.18
N LYS A 332 59.04 -8.12 -9.26
CA LYS A 332 60.21 -8.42 -10.11
C LYS A 332 61.21 -7.28 -9.96
N ARG A 333 62.22 -7.48 -9.12
CA ARG A 333 63.67 -7.31 -9.37
C ARG A 333 64.41 -7.26 -8.05
#